data_AF-A0A379TF89-F1
#
_entry.id   AF-A0A379TF89-F1
#
_cell.length_a   1.000
_cell.length_b   1.000
_cell.length_c   1.000
_cell.angle_alpha   90.00
_cell.angle_beta   90.00
_cell.angle_gamma   90.00
#
_symmetry.space_group_name_H-M   'P 1'
#
loop_
_entity.id
_entity.type
_entity.pdbx_description
1 polymer ?
#
loop_
_entity_poly.entity_id
_entity_poly.type
_entity_poly.pdbx_seq_one_letter_code
_entity_poly.pdbx_strand_id
1 'polypeptide(L)'
;MAFNDYVLPNEALSKGDIDANAFQHKPYLDQQIKDRGYKLVSVGKTFVYPIAGYSKKIKSLDELQDGSQVAVPNDPTNLGRSLLLLQKVGLIKLKDGVGLLPTSLDIADNPKNLKIVELEAPQLPRSLDDAQIALAVINTTYASQIGLTPAKDGIFVEDKDSPYVNLIVTREDNKDAENVKKFVQAYQSDEVYEAANKVFNGGAVKGW
;
A
#
# COMPACT_ATOMS: atom_id res chain seq x y z
N MET A 1 -2.77 -12.55 -15.90
CA MET A 1 -1.74 -11.62 -16.41
C MET A 1 -0.96 -11.09 -15.23
N ALA A 2 0.37 -10.95 -15.33
CA ALA A 2 1.20 -10.36 -14.28
C ALA A 2 1.47 -8.89 -14.59
N PHE A 3 1.41 -8.04 -13.57
CA PHE A 3 1.70 -6.60 -13.65
C PHE A 3 2.81 -6.26 -12.66
N ASN A 4 3.62 -5.26 -13.00
CA ASN A 4 4.74 -4.78 -12.17
C ASN A 4 4.49 -3.38 -11.56
N ASP A 5 3.39 -2.72 -11.93
CA ASP A 5 2.95 -1.43 -11.40
C ASP A 5 1.47 -1.47 -10.95
N TYR A 6 1.00 -0.35 -10.39
CA TYR A 6 -0.36 -0.20 -9.88
C TYR A 6 -1.35 0.43 -10.88
N VAL A 7 -0.88 0.96 -12.01
CA VAL A 7 -1.71 1.66 -13.01
C VAL A 7 -2.36 0.68 -13.99
N LEU A 8 -1.56 -0.22 -14.57
CA LEU A 8 -1.99 -1.13 -15.63
C LEU A 8 -3.13 -2.09 -15.23
N PRO A 9 -3.23 -2.62 -14.00
CA PRO A 9 -4.28 -3.60 -13.67
C PRO A 9 -5.72 -3.05 -13.82
N ASN A 10 -5.95 -1.77 -13.53
CA ASN A 10 -7.27 -1.16 -13.69
C ASN A 10 -7.60 -0.86 -15.14
N GLU A 11 -6.60 -0.43 -15.92
CA GLU A 11 -6.76 -0.21 -17.36
C GLU A 11 -7.09 -1.52 -18.08
N ALA A 12 -6.33 -2.59 -17.81
CA ALA A 12 -6.56 -3.93 -18.38
C ALA A 12 -7.96 -4.46 -18.00
N LEU A 13 -8.37 -4.28 -16.75
CA LEU A 13 -9.72 -4.66 -16.30
C LEU A 13 -10.80 -3.87 -17.02
N SER A 14 -10.63 -2.55 -17.16
CA SER A 14 -11.58 -1.67 -17.84
C SER A 14 -11.69 -1.96 -19.34
N LYS A 15 -10.62 -2.45 -19.98
CA LYS A 15 -10.59 -2.83 -21.40
C LYS A 15 -11.18 -4.20 -21.69
N GLY A 16 -11.38 -5.03 -20.66
CA GLY A 16 -11.86 -6.40 -20.85
C GLY A 16 -10.76 -7.45 -20.96
N ASP A 17 -9.49 -7.06 -20.80
CA ASP A 17 -8.34 -7.97 -20.94
C ASP A 17 -8.25 -8.98 -19.78
N ILE A 18 -8.86 -8.65 -18.63
CA ILE A 18 -9.01 -9.52 -17.46
C ILE A 18 -10.43 -9.39 -16.88
N ASP A 19 -10.91 -10.42 -16.19
CA ASP A 19 -12.26 -10.44 -15.58
C ASP A 19 -12.33 -9.78 -14.21
N ALA A 20 -11.24 -9.87 -13.45
CA ALA A 20 -11.11 -9.30 -12.11
C ALA A 20 -9.64 -8.94 -11.81
N ASN A 21 -9.43 -8.00 -10.90
CA ASN A 21 -8.13 -7.75 -10.27
C ASN A 21 -8.25 -7.76 -8.74
N ALA A 22 -7.13 -7.99 -8.05
CA ALA A 22 -7.08 -8.16 -6.59
C ALA A 22 -5.80 -7.56 -5.98
N PHE A 23 -5.57 -6.26 -6.20
CA PHE A 23 -4.29 -5.60 -5.88
C PHE A 23 -4.39 -4.27 -5.10
N GLN A 24 -5.60 -3.72 -4.97
CA GLN A 24 -5.81 -2.33 -4.54
C GLN A 24 -6.78 -2.25 -3.38
N HIS A 25 -6.66 -1.20 -2.56
CA HIS A 25 -7.61 -0.87 -1.52
C HIS A 25 -8.65 0.16 -1.97
N LYS A 26 -9.72 0.33 -1.20
CA LYS A 26 -10.84 1.23 -1.54
C LYS A 26 -10.41 2.66 -1.86
N PRO A 27 -9.55 3.34 -1.08
CA PRO A 27 -9.11 4.70 -1.43
C PRO A 27 -8.47 4.80 -2.82
N TYR A 28 -7.70 3.77 -3.22
CA TYR A 28 -7.02 3.74 -4.54
C TYR A 28 -8.04 3.55 -5.65
N LEU A 29 -8.98 2.60 -5.48
CA LEU A 29 -10.07 2.38 -6.43
C LEU A 29 -10.92 3.64 -6.62
N ASP A 30 -11.33 4.29 -5.53
CA ASP A 30 -12.13 5.52 -5.57
C ASP A 30 -11.39 6.63 -6.34
N GLN A 31 -10.09 6.80 -6.09
CA GLN A 31 -9.27 7.78 -6.78
C GLN A 31 -9.10 7.46 -8.27
N GLN A 32 -8.88 6.19 -8.63
CA GLN A 32 -8.80 5.76 -10.03
C GLN A 32 -10.11 5.96 -10.79
N ILE A 33 -11.25 5.67 -10.16
CA ILE A 33 -12.57 5.95 -10.74
C ILE A 33 -12.76 7.45 -10.95
N LYS A 34 -12.42 8.27 -9.95
CA LYS A 34 -12.50 9.73 -10.03
C LYS A 34 -11.64 10.30 -11.17
N ASP A 35 -10.41 9.82 -11.33
CA ASP A 35 -9.45 10.40 -12.27
C ASP A 35 -9.58 9.87 -13.70
N ARG A 36 -10.08 8.64 -13.87
CA ARG A 36 -10.13 7.95 -15.17
C ARG A 36 -11.54 7.67 -15.67
N GLY A 37 -12.56 7.86 -14.85
CA GLY A 37 -13.95 7.57 -15.20
C GLY A 37 -14.24 6.09 -15.39
N TYR A 38 -13.45 5.21 -14.76
CA TYR A 38 -13.63 3.77 -14.89
C TYR A 38 -14.97 3.30 -14.28
N LYS A 39 -15.59 2.29 -14.91
CA LYS A 39 -16.79 1.61 -14.42
C LYS A 39 -16.42 0.32 -13.70
N LEU A 40 -15.69 0.46 -12.59
CA LEU A 40 -15.19 -0.64 -11.79
C LEU A 40 -15.88 -0.68 -10.44
N VAL A 41 -16.11 -1.88 -9.92
CA VAL A 41 -16.79 -2.10 -8.65
C VAL A 41 -16.08 -3.17 -7.83
N SER A 42 -16.09 -2.99 -6.51
CA SER A 42 -15.66 -4.04 -5.59
C SER A 42 -16.71 -5.13 -5.48
N VAL A 43 -16.29 -6.39 -5.57
CA VAL A 43 -17.14 -7.59 -5.43
C VAL A 43 -16.72 -8.46 -4.24
N GLY A 44 -15.66 -8.09 -3.54
CA GLY A 44 -15.14 -8.83 -2.39
C GLY A 44 -13.94 -8.14 -1.76
N LYS A 45 -13.58 -8.61 -0.57
CA LYS A 45 -12.36 -8.20 0.14
C LYS A 45 -11.32 -9.31 0.06
N THR A 46 -10.06 -8.92 0.15
CA THR A 46 -8.92 -9.83 0.25
C THR A 46 -8.29 -9.72 1.63
N PHE A 47 -7.07 -9.20 1.73
CA PHE A 47 -6.31 -9.04 2.96
C PHE A 47 -6.03 -7.57 3.21
N VAL A 48 -5.78 -7.22 4.46
CA VAL A 48 -5.01 -6.02 4.79
C VAL A 48 -3.53 -6.42 4.74
N TYR A 49 -2.76 -5.62 4.00
CA TYR A 49 -1.31 -5.70 3.94
C TYR A 49 -0.73 -4.44 4.60
N PRO A 50 -0.37 -4.49 5.90
CA PRO A 50 0.18 -3.34 6.59
C PRO A 50 1.46 -2.85 5.91
N ILE A 51 1.49 -1.57 5.53
CA ILE A 51 2.72 -0.93 5.05
C ILE A 51 3.68 -0.76 6.23
N ALA A 52 4.97 -0.63 5.94
CA ALA A 52 5.99 -0.44 6.97
C ALA A 52 7.10 0.48 6.49
N GLY A 53 7.78 1.11 7.46
CA GLY A 53 9.05 1.80 7.24
C GLY A 53 10.21 0.81 7.33
N TYR A 54 11.10 0.83 6.34
CA TYR A 54 12.28 -0.03 6.27
C TYR A 54 13.54 0.83 6.13
N SER A 55 14.68 0.33 6.62
CA SER A 55 15.97 0.97 6.41
C SER A 55 17.09 -0.07 6.32
N LYS A 56 18.13 0.24 5.54
CA LYS A 56 19.43 -0.44 5.58
C LYS A 56 20.47 0.31 6.43
N LYS A 57 20.15 1.51 6.93
CA LYS A 57 21.10 2.43 7.59
C LYS A 57 20.84 2.62 9.08
N ILE A 58 19.58 2.62 9.48
CA ILE A 58 19.17 2.79 10.86
C ILE A 58 18.44 1.55 11.36
N LYS A 59 18.55 1.27 12.66
CA LYS A 59 17.84 0.17 13.31
C LYS A 59 16.62 0.62 14.11
N SER A 60 16.57 1.89 14.49
CA SER A 60 15.47 2.51 15.23
C SER A 60 15.28 3.96 14.79
N LEU A 61 14.13 4.54 15.12
CA LEU A 61 13.81 5.94 14.79
C LEU A 61 14.71 6.95 15.51
N ASP A 62 15.31 6.58 16.64
CA ASP A 62 16.21 7.45 17.40
C ASP A 62 17.53 7.73 16.66
N GLU A 63 17.94 6.82 15.77
CA GLU A 63 19.13 6.98 14.93
C GLU A 63 18.88 7.91 13.72
N LEU A 64 17.64 8.33 13.48
CA LEU A 64 17.29 9.21 12.37
C LEU A 64 17.85 10.62 12.61
N GLN A 65 18.74 11.05 11.72
CA GLN A 65 19.40 12.36 11.81
C GLN A 65 18.53 13.48 11.26
N ASP A 66 18.80 14.70 11.70
CA ASP A 66 18.15 15.89 11.13
C ASP A 66 18.50 16.04 9.64
N GLY A 67 17.51 16.40 8.82
CA GLY A 67 17.67 16.53 7.37
C GLY A 67 17.66 15.21 6.60
N SER A 68 17.47 14.07 7.28
CA SER A 68 17.40 12.74 6.66
C SER A 68 16.32 12.68 5.58
N GLN A 69 16.59 11.92 4.51
CA GLN A 69 15.61 11.68 3.46
C GLN A 69 14.75 10.46 3.79
N VAL A 70 13.44 10.61 3.64
CA VAL A 70 12.45 9.55 3.82
C VAL A 70 11.72 9.34 2.50
N ALA A 71 11.92 8.17 1.89
CA ALA A 71 11.24 7.82 0.65
C ALA A 71 9.81 7.32 0.93
N VAL A 72 8.84 7.78 0.15
CA VAL A 72 7.43 7.38 0.23
C VAL A 72 6.84 7.19 -1.17
N PRO A 73 5.74 6.43 -1.33
CA PRO A 73 5.05 6.31 -2.61
C PRO A 73 4.52 7.67 -3.09
N ASN A 74 4.54 7.90 -4.40
CA ASN A 74 4.07 9.15 -5.02
C ASN A 74 2.61 9.13 -5.50
N ASP A 75 1.94 7.97 -5.49
CA ASP A 75 0.50 7.96 -5.79
C ASP A 75 -0.28 8.58 -4.61
N PRO A 76 -1.33 9.39 -4.86
CA PRO A 76 -1.96 10.20 -3.81
C PRO A 76 -2.42 9.41 -2.59
N THR A 77 -2.88 8.18 -2.79
CA THR A 77 -3.48 7.38 -1.73
C THR A 77 -2.44 6.71 -0.84
N ASN A 78 -1.36 6.18 -1.44
CA ASN A 78 -0.26 5.60 -0.66
C ASN A 78 0.68 6.67 -0.11
N LEU A 79 0.81 7.83 -0.76
CA LEU A 79 1.45 9.01 -0.18
C LEU A 79 0.73 9.40 1.12
N GLY A 80 -0.59 9.62 1.04
CA GLY A 80 -1.40 9.99 2.19
C GLY A 80 -1.30 8.95 3.32
N ARG A 81 -1.43 7.67 2.99
CA ARG A 81 -1.24 6.54 3.92
C ARG A 81 0.13 6.57 4.60
N SER A 82 1.20 6.83 3.85
CA SER A 82 2.56 6.89 4.37
C SER A 82 2.76 8.07 5.30
N LEU A 83 2.26 9.26 4.93
CA LEU A 83 2.33 10.46 5.78
C LEU A 83 1.55 10.30 7.08
N LEU A 84 0.37 9.66 7.04
CA LEU A 84 -0.40 9.33 8.24
C LEU A 84 0.37 8.37 9.15
N LEU A 85 1.08 7.39 8.57
CA LEU A 85 1.93 6.48 9.35
C LEU A 85 3.12 7.22 9.97
N LEU A 86 3.80 8.09 9.21
CA LEU A 86 4.89 8.93 9.73
C LEU A 86 4.41 9.83 10.88
N GLN A 87 3.21 10.39 10.79
CA GLN A 87 2.58 11.14 11.88
C GLN A 87 2.35 10.25 13.10
N LYS A 88 1.79 9.05 12.89
CA LYS A 88 1.48 8.12 13.97
C LYS A 88 2.70 7.72 14.79
N VAL A 89 3.86 7.61 14.15
CA VAL A 89 5.14 7.31 14.82
C VAL A 89 5.90 8.56 15.29
N GLY A 90 5.27 9.75 15.19
CA GLY A 90 5.81 11.00 15.74
C GLY A 90 6.93 11.65 14.93
N LEU A 91 7.16 11.23 13.67
CA LEU A 91 8.21 11.81 12.83
C LEU A 91 7.82 13.17 12.24
N ILE A 92 6.53 13.36 11.98
CA ILE A 92 5.94 14.60 11.47
C ILE A 92 4.60 14.85 12.17
N LYS A 93 4.04 16.04 11.99
CA LYS A 93 2.65 16.35 12.29
C LYS A 93 1.98 16.90 11.04
N LEU A 94 0.79 16.41 10.72
CA LEU A 94 -0.03 16.91 9.63
C LEU A 94 -1.02 17.97 10.15
N LYS A 95 -1.52 18.80 9.25
CA LYS A 95 -2.63 19.71 9.54
C LYS A 95 -3.88 18.91 9.92
N ASP A 96 -4.73 19.50 10.75
CA ASP A 96 -6.00 18.90 11.14
C ASP A 96 -6.95 18.79 9.93
N GLY A 97 -7.78 17.73 9.91
CA GLY A 97 -8.85 17.59 8.92
C GLY A 97 -8.41 17.17 7.49
N VAL A 98 -7.16 16.77 7.29
CA VAL A 98 -6.60 16.36 5.98
C VAL A 98 -7.15 15.02 5.44
N GLY A 99 -7.85 14.25 6.27
CA GLY A 99 -8.46 12.98 5.88
C GLY A 99 -7.41 11.92 5.50
N LEU A 100 -7.72 11.11 4.49
CA LEU A 100 -6.87 10.00 4.02
C LEU A 100 -5.92 10.36 2.87
N LEU A 101 -5.99 11.59 2.35
CA LEU A 101 -5.20 12.04 1.21
C LEU A 101 -4.32 13.27 1.54
N PRO A 102 -3.63 13.31 2.70
CA PRO A 102 -2.66 14.38 2.92
C PRO A 102 -1.53 14.31 1.90
N THR A 103 -0.96 15.47 1.62
CA THR A 103 0.24 15.64 0.80
C THR A 103 1.40 16.16 1.64
N SER A 104 2.60 16.18 1.07
CA SER A 104 3.77 16.79 1.72
C SER A 104 3.55 18.27 2.10
N LEU A 105 2.63 18.98 1.43
CA LEU A 105 2.23 20.37 1.75
C LEU A 105 1.36 20.48 3.00
N ASP A 106 0.85 19.36 3.50
CA ASP A 106 0.01 19.29 4.69
C ASP A 106 0.79 19.01 5.96
N ILE A 107 2.12 18.92 5.89
CA ILE A 107 3.00 18.81 7.05
C ILE A 107 3.03 20.14 7.79
N ALA A 108 2.51 20.15 9.02
CA ALA A 108 2.47 21.29 9.92
C ALA A 108 3.75 21.39 10.76
N ASP A 109 4.23 20.27 11.32
CA ASP A 109 5.47 20.21 12.10
C ASP A 109 6.39 19.10 11.57
N ASN A 110 7.69 19.41 11.47
CA ASN A 110 8.73 18.47 11.02
C ASN A 110 10.01 18.70 11.85
N PRO A 111 10.05 18.21 13.10
CA PRO A 111 11.09 18.59 14.07
C PRO A 111 12.50 18.17 13.65
N LYS A 112 12.63 17.08 12.87
CA LYS A 112 13.90 16.59 12.33
C LYS A 112 14.21 17.16 10.94
N ASN A 113 13.44 18.11 10.43
CA ASN A 113 13.60 18.69 9.08
C ASN A 113 13.72 17.61 7.98
N LEU A 114 12.96 16.51 8.11
CA LEU A 114 12.99 15.38 7.20
C LEU A 114 12.64 15.82 5.78
N LYS A 115 13.35 15.29 4.80
CA LYS A 115 13.06 15.51 3.38
C LYS A 115 12.23 14.36 2.86
N ILE A 116 10.98 14.61 2.52
CA ILE A 116 10.10 13.61 1.92
C ILE A 116 10.44 13.47 0.44
N VAL A 117 10.79 12.26 0.03
CA VAL A 117 11.15 11.93 -1.36
C VAL A 117 10.07 11.02 -1.92
N GLU A 118 9.27 11.55 -2.83
CA GLU A 118 8.15 10.83 -3.44
C GLU A 118 8.65 10.04 -4.65
N LEU A 119 8.52 8.71 -4.61
CA LEU A 119 8.96 7.80 -5.67
C LEU A 119 7.82 6.90 -6.12
N GLU A 120 7.89 6.35 -7.34
CA GLU A 120 6.94 5.32 -7.73
C GLU A 120 7.12 4.08 -6.85
N ALA A 121 6.01 3.47 -6.42
CA ALA A 121 6.03 2.34 -5.49
C ALA A 121 6.98 1.18 -5.90
N PRO A 122 7.09 0.78 -7.18
CA PRO A 122 8.09 -0.21 -7.62
C PRO A 122 9.56 0.17 -7.38
N GLN A 123 9.87 1.46 -7.24
CA GLN A 123 11.24 1.96 -7.07
C GLN A 123 11.68 1.96 -5.60
N LEU A 124 10.74 1.96 -4.66
CA LEU A 124 11.03 2.07 -3.23
C LEU A 124 11.94 0.96 -2.67
N PRO A 125 11.81 -0.33 -3.05
CA PRO A 125 12.76 -1.35 -2.60
C PRO A 125 14.21 -1.02 -2.94
N ARG A 126 14.47 -0.47 -4.13
CA ARG A 126 15.83 -0.09 -4.57
C ARG A 126 16.31 1.18 -3.89
N SER A 127 15.41 2.06 -3.47
CA SER A 127 15.77 3.28 -2.74
C SER A 127 16.50 2.99 -1.42
N LEU A 128 16.32 1.79 -0.84
CA LEU A 128 17.02 1.37 0.38
C LEU A 128 18.55 1.30 0.21
N ASP A 129 19.04 1.12 -1.03
CA ASP A 129 20.47 1.10 -1.35
C ASP A 129 21.05 2.50 -1.62
N ASP A 130 20.21 3.53 -1.72
CA ASP A 130 20.66 4.91 -1.93
C ASP A 130 21.31 5.44 -0.65
N ALA A 131 22.54 5.98 -0.75
CA ALA A 131 23.31 6.56 0.34
C ALA A 131 22.66 7.80 1.00
N GLN A 132 21.65 8.42 0.39
CA GLN A 132 20.90 9.55 0.94
C GLN A 132 19.58 9.15 1.63
N ILE A 133 18.94 8.05 1.23
CA ILE A 133 17.66 7.60 1.82
C ILE A 133 17.90 6.91 3.16
N ALA A 134 17.50 7.55 4.25
CA ALA A 134 17.66 6.99 5.59
C ALA A 134 16.58 5.94 5.90
N LEU A 135 15.40 6.08 5.30
CA LEU A 135 14.21 5.28 5.59
C LEU A 135 13.29 5.31 4.36
N ALA A 136 12.60 4.21 4.06
CA ALA A 136 11.58 4.16 3.03
C ALA A 136 10.30 3.51 3.55
N VAL A 137 9.13 4.10 3.31
CA VAL A 137 7.83 3.51 3.61
C VAL A 137 7.37 2.71 2.40
N ILE A 138 7.30 1.38 2.50
CA ILE A 138 7.13 0.49 1.34
C ILE A 138 5.87 -0.38 1.50
N ASN A 139 5.09 -0.51 0.42
CA ASN A 139 3.99 -1.48 0.33
C ASN A 139 4.51 -2.92 0.48
N THR A 140 3.77 -3.75 1.21
CA THR A 140 4.13 -5.17 1.46
C THR A 140 4.40 -5.92 0.15
N THR A 141 3.60 -5.69 -0.89
CA THR A 141 3.80 -6.32 -2.21
C THR A 141 5.20 -6.11 -2.78
N TYR A 142 5.76 -4.90 -2.65
CA TYR A 142 7.10 -4.58 -3.17
C TYR A 142 8.21 -4.94 -2.19
N ALA A 143 7.97 -4.79 -0.88
CA ALA A 143 8.91 -5.23 0.15
C ALA A 143 9.17 -6.76 0.06
N SER A 144 8.12 -7.56 -0.14
CA SER A 144 8.24 -9.02 -0.23
C SER A 144 9.00 -9.49 -1.47
N GLN A 145 9.07 -8.70 -2.56
CA GLN A 145 9.88 -9.05 -3.74
C GLN A 145 11.38 -9.10 -3.45
N ILE A 146 11.84 -8.36 -2.43
CA ILE A 146 13.23 -8.36 -1.97
C ILE A 146 13.38 -9.12 -0.64
N GLY A 147 12.40 -9.95 -0.28
CA GLY A 147 12.44 -10.80 0.91
C GLY A 147 12.20 -10.07 2.24
N LEU A 148 11.74 -8.82 2.21
CA LEU A 148 11.38 -8.08 3.43
C LEU A 148 9.95 -8.36 3.86
N THR A 149 9.74 -8.43 5.17
CA THR A 149 8.42 -8.56 5.79
C THR A 149 8.21 -7.46 6.83
N PRO A 150 6.97 -6.92 6.98
CA PRO A 150 6.71 -5.90 7.99
C PRO A 150 7.08 -6.33 9.40
N ALA A 151 6.74 -7.56 9.78
CA ALA A 151 6.93 -8.06 11.15
C ALA A 151 8.41 -8.29 11.54
N LYS A 152 9.28 -8.64 10.58
CA LYS A 152 10.70 -8.94 10.85
C LYS A 152 11.61 -7.74 10.60
N ASP A 153 11.36 -7.02 9.51
CA ASP A 153 12.31 -6.04 8.96
C ASP A 153 11.81 -4.60 9.04
N GLY A 154 10.53 -4.39 9.42
CA GLY A 154 9.96 -3.06 9.58
C GLY A 154 10.45 -2.38 10.86
N ILE A 155 10.94 -1.15 10.73
CA ILE A 155 11.27 -0.27 11.87
C ILE A 155 10.00 0.19 12.57
N PHE A 156 8.94 0.43 11.79
CA PHE A 156 7.59 0.67 12.25
C PHE A 156 6.61 0.12 11.22
N VAL A 157 5.46 -0.33 11.69
CA VAL A 157 4.47 -1.05 10.88
C VAL A 157 3.10 -0.42 11.12
N GLU A 158 2.30 -0.31 10.06
CA GLU A 158 0.89 0.07 10.18
C GLU A 158 0.12 -0.95 11.04
N ASP A 159 -0.89 -0.49 11.77
CA ASP A 159 -1.73 -1.40 12.55
C ASP A 159 -2.53 -2.32 11.63
N LYS A 160 -2.88 -3.48 12.17
CA LYS A 160 -3.76 -4.44 11.50
C LYS A 160 -5.18 -3.90 11.32
N ASP A 161 -5.63 -3.00 12.20
CA ASP A 161 -6.88 -2.25 12.04
C ASP A 161 -6.64 -1.07 11.11
N SER A 162 -6.84 -1.31 9.82
CA SER A 162 -6.42 -0.41 8.74
C SER A 162 -7.55 -0.27 7.72
N PRO A 163 -7.88 0.96 7.28
CA PRO A 163 -8.93 1.18 6.28
C PRO A 163 -8.50 0.71 4.87
N TYR A 164 -7.29 0.17 4.72
CA TYR A 164 -6.65 -0.19 3.46
C TYR A 164 -6.76 -1.69 3.12
N VAL A 165 -7.86 -2.33 3.53
CA VAL A 165 -8.18 -3.69 3.05
C VAL A 165 -8.21 -3.71 1.53
N ASN A 166 -7.48 -4.66 0.95
CA ASN A 166 -7.47 -4.83 -0.50
C ASN A 166 -8.78 -5.49 -0.96
N LEU A 167 -9.12 -5.23 -2.21
CA LEU A 167 -10.41 -5.54 -2.81
C LEU A 167 -10.22 -6.49 -3.98
N ILE A 168 -11.23 -7.32 -4.20
CA ILE A 168 -11.48 -7.95 -5.50
C ILE A 168 -12.36 -6.97 -6.28
N VAL A 169 -11.91 -6.57 -7.47
CA VAL A 169 -12.54 -5.55 -8.30
C VAL A 169 -12.84 -6.13 -9.67
N THR A 170 -14.02 -5.81 -10.20
CA THR A 170 -14.46 -6.20 -11.55
C THR A 170 -15.01 -4.99 -12.29
N ARG A 171 -15.40 -5.17 -13.55
CA ARG A 171 -16.26 -4.20 -14.23
C ARG A 171 -17.68 -4.29 -13.68
N GLU A 172 -18.45 -3.22 -13.84
CA GLU A 172 -19.87 -3.20 -13.48
C GLU A 172 -20.68 -4.27 -14.22
N ASP A 173 -20.34 -4.55 -15.48
CA ASP A 173 -21.10 -5.43 -16.37
C ASP A 173 -20.86 -6.93 -16.12
N ASN A 174 -19.78 -7.30 -15.44
CA ASN A 174 -19.45 -8.70 -15.14
C ASN A 174 -19.43 -9.03 -13.65
N LYS A 175 -19.81 -8.09 -12.77
CA LYS A 175 -19.79 -8.29 -11.30
C LYS A 175 -20.60 -9.51 -10.82
N ASP A 176 -21.68 -9.84 -11.54
CA ASP A 176 -22.59 -10.94 -11.20
C ASP A 176 -22.30 -12.24 -11.97
N ALA A 177 -21.21 -12.27 -12.75
CA ALA A 177 -20.83 -13.43 -13.53
C ALA A 177 -20.44 -14.62 -12.63
N GLU A 178 -20.81 -15.83 -13.04
CA GLU A 178 -20.61 -17.04 -12.22
C GLU A 178 -19.12 -17.35 -11.95
N ASN A 179 -18.22 -17.01 -12.87
CA ASN A 179 -16.78 -17.11 -12.66
C ASN A 179 -16.29 -16.14 -11.57
N VAL A 180 -16.81 -14.91 -11.54
CA VAL A 180 -16.48 -13.89 -10.52
C VAL A 180 -16.94 -14.36 -9.13
N LYS A 181 -18.19 -14.81 -8.99
CA LYS A 181 -18.70 -15.32 -7.70
C LYS A 181 -17.87 -16.49 -7.17
N LYS A 182 -17.54 -17.45 -8.04
CA LYS A 182 -16.68 -18.59 -7.69
C LYS A 182 -15.28 -18.15 -7.30
N PHE A 183 -14.72 -17.15 -7.98
CA PHE A 183 -13.41 -16.60 -7.63
C PHE A 183 -13.42 -15.95 -6.23
N VAL A 184 -14.43 -15.13 -5.92
CA VAL A 184 -14.57 -14.50 -4.58
C VAL A 184 -14.69 -15.58 -3.50
N GLN A 185 -15.56 -16.58 -3.71
CA GLN A 185 -15.75 -17.68 -2.77
C GLN A 185 -14.46 -18.48 -2.54
N ALA A 186 -13.74 -18.81 -3.62
CA ALA A 186 -12.47 -19.53 -3.53
C ALA A 186 -11.38 -18.70 -2.84
N TYR A 187 -11.31 -17.40 -3.13
CA TYR A 187 -10.34 -16.49 -2.50
C TYR A 187 -10.56 -16.38 -0.99
N GLN A 188 -11.83 -16.37 -0.56
CA GLN A 188 -12.22 -16.19 0.83
C GLN A 188 -12.30 -17.52 1.62
N SER A 189 -11.59 -18.56 1.15
CA SER A 189 -11.54 -19.85 1.80
C SER A 189 -10.45 -19.92 2.89
N ASP A 190 -10.57 -20.88 3.80
CA ASP A 190 -9.58 -21.11 4.85
C ASP A 190 -8.24 -21.60 4.24
N GLU A 191 -8.27 -22.35 3.14
CA GLU A 191 -7.07 -22.78 2.44
C GLU A 191 -6.25 -21.59 1.91
N VAL A 192 -6.93 -20.55 1.38
CA VAL A 192 -6.25 -19.33 0.93
C VAL A 192 -5.73 -18.52 2.12
N TYR A 193 -6.47 -18.45 3.22
CA TYR A 193 -5.99 -17.81 4.45
C TYR A 193 -4.73 -18.50 5.01
N GLU A 194 -4.73 -19.83 5.09
CA GLU A 194 -3.57 -20.61 5.55
C GLU A 194 -2.38 -20.50 4.59
N ALA A 195 -2.62 -20.47 3.27
CA ALA A 195 -1.58 -20.22 2.29
C ALA A 195 -0.98 -18.82 2.45
N ALA A 196 -1.81 -17.79 2.64
CA ALA A 196 -1.36 -16.42 2.85
C ALA A 196 -0.53 -16.29 4.14
N ASN A 197 -0.93 -16.94 5.24
CA ASN A 197 -0.15 -16.95 6.48
C ASN A 197 1.26 -17.52 6.28
N LYS A 198 1.42 -18.57 5.47
CA LYS A 198 2.72 -19.17 5.14
C LYS A 198 3.55 -18.31 4.21
N VAL A 199 2.93 -17.70 3.19
CA VAL A 199 3.64 -16.88 2.19
C VAL A 199 4.09 -15.54 2.79
N PHE A 200 3.23 -14.91 3.59
CA PHE A 200 3.46 -13.57 4.12
C PHE A 200 3.94 -13.56 5.58
N ASN A 201 4.13 -14.72 6.21
CA ASN A 201 4.56 -14.87 7.61
C ASN A 201 3.72 -14.01 8.58
N GLY A 202 2.39 -14.06 8.43
CA GLY A 202 1.45 -13.24 9.22
C GLY A 202 1.37 -11.76 8.81
N GLY A 203 2.04 -11.36 7.72
CA GLY A 203 1.95 -10.02 7.11
C GLY A 203 0.71 -9.79 6.23
N ALA A 204 -0.17 -10.79 6.12
CA ALA A 204 -1.47 -10.68 5.47
C ALA A 204 -2.57 -10.92 6.51
N VAL A 205 -3.37 -9.89 6.79
CA VAL A 205 -4.45 -9.95 7.79
C VAL A 205 -5.77 -10.21 7.06
N LYS A 206 -6.53 -11.21 7.49
CA LYS A 206 -7.83 -11.58 6.88
C LYS A 206 -8.76 -10.36 6.82
N GLY A 207 -9.25 -10.03 5.63
CA GLY A 207 -10.07 -8.83 5.41
C GLY A 207 -11.58 -9.08 5.31
N TRP A 208 -12.00 -10.34 5.21
CA TRP A 208 -13.40 -10.77 5.15
C TRP A 208 -13.86 -11.40 6.47
#